data_AF-A0A2S5MB54-F1
#
_entry.id   AF-A0A2S5MB54-F1
#
_cell.length_a   1.000
_cell.length_b   1.000
_cell.length_c   1.000
_cell.angle_alpha   90.00
_cell.angle_beta   90.00
_cell.angle_gamma   90.00
#
_symmetry.space_group_name_H-M   'P 1'
#
loop_
_entity.id
_entity.type
_entity.pdbx_description
1 polymer ?
#
loop_
_entity_poly.entity_id
_entity_poly.type
_entity_poly.pdbx_seq_one_letter_code
_entity_poly.pdbx_strand_id
1 'polypeptide(L)'
;MQTITQKLANPTRFMQLSGIVLPWIAGAAAAILCYGLFLVFAVAPIDYQQGETVKIMYIHVPSAWLAMMAYGLVALSSFGLLVFRHPLADVSAKAAVPIGAAFTFLALFTGSLWGKPMWGTYWVWDARLTSVLILFFLYLGLMALRSSLDDESTAAKLTAVLALVGVAILPIIKFSVDWWNTLHQPSTGLTSTIDPSMRIPLLIMALGFTLLFFAMHMKAMRNEVLRRRVKALRLSDIARRDGRTSQPTPAAG
;
A
#
# COMPACT_ATOMS: atom_id res chain seq x y z
N MET A 1 9.57 -20.56 -26.80
CA MET A 1 9.88 -20.43 -25.36
C MET A 1 9.28 -19.13 -24.83
N GLN A 2 8.38 -19.18 -23.84
CA GLN A 2 7.87 -17.95 -23.20
C GLN A 2 8.95 -17.34 -22.29
N THR A 3 9.21 -16.04 -22.42
CA THR A 3 10.14 -15.31 -21.54
C THR A 3 9.65 -15.32 -20.09
N ILE A 4 10.57 -15.15 -19.12
CA ILE A 4 10.23 -15.11 -17.68
C ILE A 4 9.15 -14.05 -17.40
N THR A 5 9.22 -12.91 -18.11
CA THR A 5 8.22 -11.83 -18.06
C THR A 5 6.84 -12.28 -18.57
N GLN A 6 6.76 -13.04 -19.66
CA GLN A 6 5.49 -13.62 -20.14
C GLN A 6 4.93 -14.69 -19.18
N LYS A 7 5.80 -15.45 -18.52
CA LYS A 7 5.43 -16.45 -17.51
C LYS A 7 4.85 -15.81 -16.24
N LEU A 8 5.33 -14.64 -15.83
CA LEU A 8 4.82 -13.89 -14.67
C LEU A 8 3.60 -13.03 -15.01
N ALA A 9 3.40 -12.69 -16.28
CA ALA A 9 2.25 -11.94 -16.78
C ALA A 9 0.94 -12.75 -16.85
N ASN A 10 0.98 -14.07 -16.64
CA ASN A 10 -0.21 -14.92 -16.68
C ASN A 10 -0.97 -14.86 -15.33
N PRO A 11 -2.20 -14.31 -15.30
CA PRO A 11 -2.98 -14.21 -14.07
C PRO A 11 -3.21 -15.55 -13.38
N THR A 12 -3.26 -16.65 -14.14
CA THR A 12 -3.44 -18.01 -13.62
C THR A 12 -2.24 -18.44 -12.77
N ARG A 13 -1.01 -18.15 -13.23
CA ARG A 13 0.22 -18.48 -12.49
C ARG A 13 0.36 -17.62 -11.24
N PHE A 14 0.04 -16.34 -11.34
CA PHE A 14 -0.06 -15.48 -10.18
C PHE A 14 -1.06 -16.05 -9.15
N MET A 15 -2.24 -16.47 -9.58
CA MET A 15 -3.26 -17.06 -8.70
C MET A 15 -2.84 -18.41 -8.09
N GLN A 16 -2.05 -19.22 -8.79
CA GLN A 16 -1.50 -20.47 -8.22
C GLN A 16 -0.43 -20.15 -7.16
N LEU A 17 0.60 -19.37 -7.52
CA LEU A 17 1.70 -19.03 -6.64
C LEU A 17 1.23 -18.29 -5.39
N SER A 18 0.41 -17.24 -5.58
CA SER A 18 -0.13 -16.48 -4.45
C SER A 18 -1.09 -17.30 -3.58
N GLY A 19 -1.66 -18.39 -4.10
CA GLY A 19 -2.50 -19.30 -3.30
C GLY A 19 -1.68 -20.09 -2.28
N ILE A 20 -0.46 -20.45 -2.66
CA ILE A 20 0.49 -21.16 -1.81
C ILE A 20 1.19 -20.19 -0.86
N VAL A 21 1.67 -19.06 -1.37
CA VAL A 21 2.53 -18.13 -0.62
C VAL A 21 1.75 -17.31 0.42
N LEU A 22 0.52 -16.89 0.10
CA LEU A 22 -0.28 -16.02 0.97
C LEU A 22 -0.46 -16.54 2.41
N PRO A 23 -0.88 -17.79 2.69
CA PRO A 23 -1.06 -18.25 4.06
C PRO A 23 0.24 -18.22 4.87
N TRP A 24 1.39 -18.49 4.24
CA TRP A 24 2.68 -18.42 4.92
C TRP A 24 3.08 -16.99 5.26
N ILE A 25 2.93 -16.04 4.32
CA ILE A 25 3.21 -14.62 4.60
C ILE A 25 2.25 -14.10 5.68
N ALA A 26 0.97 -14.44 5.61
CA ALA A 26 -0.03 -14.01 6.60
C ALA A 26 0.24 -14.60 7.99
N GLY A 27 0.58 -15.90 8.07
CA GLY A 27 0.95 -16.55 9.32
C GLY A 27 2.24 -15.98 9.91
N ALA A 28 3.26 -15.75 9.09
CA ALA A 28 4.50 -15.11 9.51
C ALA A 28 4.27 -13.67 9.98
N ALA A 29 3.44 -12.89 9.27
CA ALA A 29 3.06 -11.54 9.70
C ALA A 29 2.39 -11.55 11.07
N ALA A 30 1.41 -12.44 11.28
CA ALA A 30 0.73 -12.57 12.57
C ALA A 30 1.70 -12.95 13.69
N ALA A 31 2.53 -13.97 13.49
CA ALA A 31 3.51 -14.42 14.49
C ALA A 31 4.53 -13.33 14.85
N ILE A 32 5.09 -12.65 13.85
CA ILE A 32 6.08 -11.59 14.04
C ILE A 32 5.45 -10.36 14.70
N LEU A 33 4.21 -10.01 14.37
CA LEU A 33 3.49 -8.91 15.04
C LEU A 33 3.17 -9.24 16.49
N CYS A 34 2.70 -10.46 16.79
CA CYS A 34 2.46 -10.88 18.17
C CYS A 34 3.75 -10.84 18.99
N TYR A 35 4.86 -11.36 18.43
CA TYR A 35 6.16 -11.31 19.08
C TYR A 35 6.69 -9.88 19.22
N GLY A 36 6.55 -9.04 18.19
CA GLY A 36 6.92 -7.63 18.23
C GLY A 36 6.15 -6.85 19.30
N LEU A 37 4.84 -7.06 19.41
CA LEU A 37 4.03 -6.45 20.46
C LEU A 37 4.45 -6.92 21.86
N PHE A 38 4.75 -8.21 22.02
CA PHE A 38 5.34 -8.71 23.27
C PHE A 38 6.64 -7.98 23.62
N LEU A 39 7.57 -7.85 22.66
CA LEU A 39 8.81 -7.10 22.87
C LEU A 39 8.55 -5.64 23.24
N VAL A 40 7.61 -4.97 22.57
CA VAL A 40 7.27 -3.56 22.83
C VAL A 40 6.71 -3.34 24.23
N PHE A 41 5.82 -4.21 24.70
CA PHE A 41 5.15 -4.01 25.99
C PHE A 41 5.85 -4.64 27.18
N ALA A 42 6.57 -5.74 26.99
CA ALA A 42 7.21 -6.49 28.07
C ALA A 42 8.73 -6.30 28.17
N VAL A 43 9.40 -5.88 27.09
CA VAL A 43 10.89 -5.85 27.04
C VAL A 43 11.44 -4.46 26.78
N ALA A 44 10.83 -3.68 25.89
CA ALA A 44 11.32 -2.37 25.51
C ALA A 44 11.31 -1.40 26.71
N PRO A 45 12.43 -0.71 26.99
CA PRO A 45 12.48 0.24 28.09
C PRO A 45 11.64 1.48 27.80
N ILE A 46 11.26 2.15 28.88
CA ILE A 46 10.67 3.48 28.83
C ILE A 46 11.76 4.47 28.41
N ASP A 47 11.44 5.41 27.52
CA ASP A 47 12.38 6.46 27.15
C ASP A 47 12.46 7.52 28.25
N TYR A 48 13.66 8.03 28.53
CA TYR A 48 13.89 9.01 29.58
C TYR A 48 13.13 10.33 29.36
N GLN A 49 13.01 10.80 28.11
CA GLN A 49 12.33 12.04 27.76
C GLN A 49 10.86 11.80 27.41
N GLN A 50 10.57 10.73 26.67
CA GLN A 50 9.23 10.49 26.12
C GLN A 50 8.34 9.66 27.05
N GLY A 51 8.91 9.04 28.08
CA GLY A 51 8.18 8.12 28.93
C GLY A 51 7.58 6.95 28.13
N GLU A 52 6.40 6.50 28.54
CA GLU A 52 5.64 5.43 27.88
C GLU A 52 5.18 5.79 26.46
N THR A 53 5.13 7.08 26.12
CA THR A 53 4.64 7.54 24.81
C THR A 53 5.55 7.13 23.66
N VAL A 54 6.82 6.79 23.94
CA VAL A 54 7.74 6.18 22.96
C VAL A 54 7.16 4.92 22.33
N LYS A 55 6.27 4.20 23.02
CA LYS A 55 5.67 2.98 22.48
C LYS A 55 4.80 3.23 21.23
N ILE A 56 4.33 4.46 21.01
CA ILE A 56 3.62 4.86 19.78
C ILE A 56 4.53 4.74 18.56
N MET A 57 5.84 4.97 18.72
CA MET A 57 6.86 4.84 17.68
C MET A 57 6.78 3.50 16.94
N TYR A 58 6.55 2.41 17.67
CA TYR A 58 6.53 1.05 17.14
C TYR A 58 5.39 0.77 16.17
N ILE A 59 4.37 1.63 16.14
CA ILE A 59 3.28 1.59 15.17
C ILE A 59 3.45 2.73 14.16
N HIS A 60 3.77 3.93 14.64
CA HIS A 60 3.90 5.13 13.82
C HIS A 60 4.99 4.99 12.74
N VAL A 61 6.21 4.62 13.14
CA VAL A 61 7.38 4.60 12.23
C VAL A 61 7.21 3.54 11.13
N PRO A 62 6.82 2.28 11.43
CA PRO A 62 6.48 1.31 10.38
C PRO A 62 5.38 1.80 9.44
N SER A 63 4.34 2.46 9.97
CA SER A 63 3.23 2.99 9.17
C SER A 63 3.69 4.10 8.22
N ALA A 64 4.53 5.03 8.69
CA ALA A 64 5.08 6.11 7.88
C ALA A 64 5.98 5.57 6.75
N TRP A 65 6.81 4.56 7.04
CA TRP A 65 7.63 3.89 6.03
C TRP A 65 6.77 3.18 4.99
N LEU A 66 5.77 2.41 5.42
CA LEU A 66 4.89 1.66 4.53
C LEU A 66 3.99 2.56 3.69
N ALA A 67 3.56 3.71 4.20
CA ALA A 67 2.85 4.72 3.43
C ALA A 67 3.64 5.14 2.18
N MET A 68 4.95 5.40 2.34
CA MET A 68 5.84 5.77 1.23
C MET A 68 6.17 4.57 0.33
N MET A 69 6.49 3.41 0.92
CA MET A 69 6.80 2.19 0.18
C MET A 69 5.63 1.76 -0.71
N ALA A 70 4.41 1.80 -0.19
CA ALA A 70 3.20 1.48 -0.92
C ALA A 70 3.00 2.43 -2.11
N TYR A 71 3.32 3.72 -1.97
CA TYR A 71 3.17 4.68 -3.07
C TYR A 71 4.24 4.47 -4.12
N GLY A 72 5.47 4.13 -3.69
CA GLY A 72 6.53 3.68 -4.58
C GLY A 72 6.13 2.43 -5.37
N LEU A 73 5.46 1.47 -4.73
CA LEU A 73 4.91 0.29 -5.40
C LEU A 73 3.81 0.65 -6.40
N VAL A 74 2.91 1.58 -6.05
CA VAL A 74 1.89 2.11 -6.97
C VAL A 74 2.57 2.73 -8.18
N ALA A 75 3.53 3.65 -7.98
CA ALA A 75 4.27 4.30 -9.06
C ALA A 75 5.03 3.29 -9.95
N LEU A 76 5.74 2.32 -9.36
CA LEU A 76 6.44 1.28 -10.12
C LEU A 76 5.46 0.41 -10.93
N SER A 77 4.32 0.06 -10.33
CA SER A 77 3.25 -0.68 -11.02
C SER A 77 2.63 0.16 -12.14
N SER A 78 2.40 1.46 -11.93
CA SER A 78 1.92 2.39 -12.94
C SER A 78 2.90 2.56 -14.09
N PHE A 79 4.20 2.63 -13.81
CA PHE A 79 5.26 2.62 -14.83
C PHE A 79 5.20 1.31 -15.64
N GLY A 80 5.13 0.16 -14.96
CA GLY A 80 5.03 -1.14 -15.62
C GLY A 80 3.77 -1.32 -16.47
N LEU A 81 2.67 -0.67 -16.09
CA LEU A 81 1.45 -0.62 -16.89
C LEU A 81 1.67 0.22 -18.16
N LEU A 82 2.19 1.43 -18.06
CA LEU A 82 2.28 2.35 -19.19
C LEU A 82 3.39 1.94 -20.18
N VAL A 83 4.54 1.49 -19.69
CA VAL A 83 5.71 1.18 -20.53
C VAL A 83 5.66 -0.25 -21.04
N PHE A 84 5.46 -1.23 -20.16
CA PHE A 84 5.52 -2.65 -20.52
C PHE A 84 4.15 -3.27 -20.82
N ARG A 85 3.05 -2.53 -20.59
CA ARG A 85 1.67 -3.04 -20.70
C ARG A 85 1.47 -4.33 -19.89
N HIS A 86 2.11 -4.42 -18.72
CA HIS A 86 2.10 -5.64 -17.93
C HIS A 86 0.70 -5.88 -17.31
N PRO A 87 0.02 -7.02 -17.57
CA PRO A 87 -1.38 -7.24 -17.20
C PRO A 87 -1.70 -7.12 -15.71
N LEU A 88 -0.76 -7.51 -14.84
CA LEU A 88 -0.92 -7.44 -13.39
C LEU A 88 -0.48 -6.11 -12.78
N ALA A 89 0.11 -5.22 -13.57
CA ALA A 89 0.66 -3.98 -13.03
C ALA A 89 -0.47 -3.03 -12.61
N ASP A 90 -1.52 -2.89 -13.42
CA ASP A 90 -2.74 -2.16 -13.02
C ASP A 90 -3.43 -2.80 -11.80
N VAL A 91 -3.47 -4.13 -11.73
CA VAL A 91 -4.03 -4.88 -10.58
C VAL A 91 -3.24 -4.55 -9.31
N SER A 92 -1.91 -4.57 -9.39
CA SER A 92 -1.01 -4.25 -8.28
C SER A 92 -1.21 -2.81 -7.81
N ALA A 93 -1.21 -1.84 -8.73
CA ALA A 93 -1.42 -0.43 -8.40
C ALA A 93 -2.77 -0.21 -7.71
N LYS A 94 -3.87 -0.69 -8.33
CA LYS A 94 -5.23 -0.56 -7.78
C LYS A 94 -5.37 -1.19 -6.40
N ALA A 95 -4.73 -2.35 -6.17
CA ALA A 95 -4.77 -3.03 -4.89
C ALA A 95 -3.96 -2.32 -3.79
N ALA A 96 -2.83 -1.69 -4.15
CA ALA A 96 -1.95 -1.03 -3.20
C ALA A 96 -2.48 0.31 -2.69
N VAL A 97 -3.20 1.07 -3.53
CA VAL A 97 -3.72 2.41 -3.20
C VAL A 97 -4.50 2.47 -1.87
N PRO A 98 -5.55 1.67 -1.63
CA PRO A 98 -6.31 1.76 -0.37
C PRO A 98 -5.48 1.31 0.86
N ILE A 99 -4.57 0.35 0.67
CA ILE A 99 -3.69 -0.13 1.75
C ILE A 99 -2.68 0.96 2.13
N GLY A 100 -2.07 1.60 1.13
CA GLY A 100 -1.18 2.74 1.32
C GLY A 100 -1.89 3.90 2.02
N ALA A 101 -3.11 4.23 1.60
CA ALA A 101 -3.95 5.25 2.23
C ALA A 101 -4.17 4.97 3.72
N ALA A 102 -4.47 3.72 4.08
CA ALA A 102 -4.66 3.29 5.46
C ALA A 102 -3.39 3.46 6.30
N PHE A 103 -2.21 3.09 5.77
CA PHE A 103 -0.94 3.32 6.45
C PHE A 103 -0.59 4.81 6.58
N THR A 104 -0.90 5.62 5.56
CA THR A 104 -0.71 7.08 5.65
C THR A 104 -1.62 7.70 6.71
N PHE A 105 -2.89 7.29 6.76
CA PHE A 105 -3.82 7.70 7.82
C PHE A 105 -3.31 7.28 9.19
N LEU A 106 -2.89 6.03 9.35
CA LEU A 106 -2.36 5.52 10.61
C LEU A 106 -1.11 6.31 11.05
N ALA A 107 -0.22 6.63 10.12
CA ALA A 107 0.95 7.46 10.38
C ALA A 107 0.56 8.88 10.83
N LEU A 108 -0.36 9.55 10.13
CA LEU A 108 -0.85 10.88 10.50
C LEU A 108 -1.52 10.88 11.88
N PHE A 109 -2.39 9.91 12.14
CA PHE A 109 -3.13 9.79 13.39
C PHE A 109 -2.22 9.50 14.57
N THR A 110 -1.39 8.46 14.47
CA THR A 110 -0.44 8.10 15.54
C THR A 110 0.64 9.16 15.73
N GLY A 111 1.08 9.82 14.65
CA GLY A 111 2.05 10.91 14.72
C GLY A 111 1.47 12.12 15.45
N SER A 112 0.20 12.44 15.21
CA SER A 112 -0.51 13.50 15.94
C SER A 112 -0.60 13.19 17.44
N LEU A 113 -0.99 11.95 17.79
CA LEU A 113 -1.06 11.50 19.19
C LEU A 113 0.31 11.53 19.89
N TRP A 114 1.37 11.13 19.18
CA TRP A 114 2.73 11.18 19.70
C TRP A 114 3.25 12.62 19.81
N GLY A 115 2.80 13.50 18.90
CA GLY A 115 3.28 14.88 18.88
C GLY A 115 2.77 15.75 20.02
N LYS A 116 1.58 15.47 20.54
CA LYS A 116 1.02 16.24 21.66
C LYS A 116 1.91 16.23 22.92
N PRO A 117 2.35 15.07 23.46
CA PRO A 117 3.25 15.05 24.61
C PRO A 117 4.67 15.52 24.27
N MET A 118 5.17 15.28 23.06
CA MET A 118 6.56 15.57 22.70
C MET A 118 6.83 17.02 22.31
N TRP A 119 5.88 17.66 21.61
CA TRP A 119 6.05 19.00 21.04
C TRP A 119 4.89 19.94 21.41
N GLY A 120 4.01 19.53 22.32
CA GLY A 120 2.92 20.36 22.85
C GLY A 120 1.70 20.53 21.92
N THR A 121 1.75 19.99 20.70
CA THR A 121 0.71 20.17 19.68
C THR A 121 0.44 18.89 18.88
N TYR A 122 -0.81 18.73 18.43
CA TYR A 122 -1.23 17.64 17.55
C TYR A 122 -0.81 17.85 16.09
N TRP A 123 -0.53 19.09 15.71
CA TRP A 123 -0.21 19.46 14.33
C TRP A 123 0.62 20.74 14.26
N VAL A 124 1.53 20.77 13.29
CA VAL A 124 2.19 21.99 12.78
C VAL A 124 2.26 21.89 11.26
N TRP A 125 2.27 23.04 10.59
CA TRP A 125 2.39 23.12 9.14
C TRP A 125 3.84 23.09 8.68
N ASP A 126 4.59 22.07 9.10
CA ASP A 126 5.97 21.87 8.64
C ASP A 126 6.05 21.07 7.33
N ALA A 127 7.23 21.04 6.72
CA ALA A 127 7.45 20.38 5.44
C ALA A 127 7.17 18.86 5.49
N ARG A 128 7.47 18.18 6.60
CA ARG A 128 7.29 16.73 6.76
C ARG A 128 5.80 16.39 6.92
N LEU A 129 5.13 17.01 7.87
CA LEU A 129 3.71 16.78 8.15
C LEU A 129 2.86 17.09 6.92
N THR A 130 3.11 18.26 6.32
CA THR A 130 2.36 18.71 5.14
C THR A 130 2.56 17.78 3.95
N SER A 131 3.80 17.33 3.69
CA SER A 131 4.06 16.42 2.57
C SER A 131 3.46 15.02 2.78
N VAL A 132 3.40 14.51 4.01
CA VAL A 132 2.69 13.25 4.32
C VAL A 132 1.16 13.42 4.20
N LEU A 133 0.61 14.59 4.56
CA LEU A 133 -0.80 14.90 4.31
C LEU A 133 -1.11 14.98 2.81
N ILE A 134 -0.23 15.60 2.02
CA ILE A 134 -0.36 15.60 0.55
C ILE A 134 -0.30 14.18 0.00
N LEU A 135 0.60 13.32 0.50
CA LEU A 135 0.63 11.90 0.14
C LEU A 135 -0.71 11.21 0.43
N PHE A 136 -1.34 11.51 1.57
CA PHE A 136 -2.67 10.97 1.89
C PHE A 136 -3.72 11.42 0.87
N PHE A 137 -3.74 12.71 0.53
CA PHE A 137 -4.65 13.22 -0.50
C PHE A 137 -4.36 12.67 -1.89
N LEU A 138 -3.11 12.37 -2.24
CA LEU A 138 -2.78 11.68 -3.49
C LEU A 138 -3.39 10.29 -3.52
N TYR A 139 -3.33 9.52 -2.43
CA TYR A 139 -4.02 8.22 -2.36
C TYR A 139 -5.54 8.36 -2.52
N LEU A 140 -6.16 9.30 -1.80
CA LEU A 140 -7.59 9.55 -1.92
C LEU A 140 -7.97 10.01 -3.34
N GLY A 141 -7.15 10.88 -3.93
CA GLY A 141 -7.31 11.36 -5.30
C GLY A 141 -7.21 10.25 -6.33
N LEU A 142 -6.29 9.29 -6.17
CA LEU A 142 -6.19 8.10 -7.03
C LEU A 142 -7.46 7.23 -6.92
N MET A 143 -8.02 7.04 -5.72
CA MET A 143 -9.27 6.30 -5.54
C MET A 143 -10.45 7.03 -6.18
N ALA A 144 -10.57 8.35 -5.92
CA ALA A 144 -11.63 9.19 -6.45
C ALA A 144 -11.60 9.23 -7.98
N LEU A 145 -10.44 9.53 -8.57
CA LEU A 145 -10.26 9.56 -10.02
C LEU A 145 -10.58 8.23 -10.68
N ARG A 146 -10.20 7.11 -10.07
CA ARG A 146 -10.54 5.79 -10.62
C ARG A 146 -12.04 5.55 -10.57
N SER A 147 -12.68 5.91 -9.46
CA SER A 147 -14.11 5.68 -9.24
C SER A 147 -15.01 6.56 -10.12
N SER A 148 -14.51 7.69 -10.60
CA SER A 148 -15.26 8.62 -11.46
C SER A 148 -15.23 8.25 -12.94
N LEU A 149 -14.59 7.14 -13.33
CA LEU A 149 -14.39 6.75 -14.72
C LEU A 149 -15.00 5.36 -14.97
N ASP A 150 -15.94 5.30 -15.92
CA ASP A 150 -16.63 4.05 -16.28
C ASP A 150 -15.75 3.09 -17.09
N ASP A 151 -14.93 3.64 -17.99
CA ASP A 151 -13.97 2.86 -18.77
C ASP A 151 -12.75 2.50 -17.94
N GLU A 152 -12.64 1.23 -17.55
CA GLU A 152 -11.55 0.73 -16.70
C GLU A 152 -10.17 0.91 -17.36
N SER A 153 -10.08 0.87 -18.70
CA SER A 153 -8.82 1.08 -19.42
C SER A 153 -8.34 2.53 -19.30
N THR A 154 -9.24 3.49 -19.50
CA THR A 154 -8.98 4.91 -19.31
C THR A 154 -8.68 5.22 -17.85
N ALA A 155 -9.46 4.67 -16.92
CA ALA A 155 -9.24 4.81 -15.49
C ALA A 155 -7.84 4.31 -15.07
N ALA A 156 -7.42 3.16 -15.57
CA ALA A 156 -6.08 2.61 -15.31
C ALA A 156 -4.96 3.53 -15.82
N LYS A 157 -5.09 4.09 -17.03
CA LYS A 157 -4.08 4.98 -17.61
C LYS A 157 -3.99 6.33 -16.88
N LEU A 158 -5.13 6.98 -16.63
CA LEU A 158 -5.16 8.30 -15.99
C LEU A 158 -4.66 8.23 -14.55
N THR A 159 -5.08 7.21 -13.79
CA THR A 159 -4.56 6.99 -12.44
C THR A 159 -3.08 6.62 -12.43
N ALA A 160 -2.60 5.89 -13.43
CA ALA A 160 -1.16 5.60 -13.55
C ALA A 160 -0.33 6.85 -13.83
N VAL A 161 -0.78 7.75 -14.70
CA VAL A 161 -0.10 9.03 -14.96
C VAL A 161 -0.07 9.87 -13.68
N LEU A 162 -1.20 10.01 -12.99
CA LEU A 162 -1.27 10.76 -11.73
C LEU A 162 -0.33 10.17 -10.66
N ALA A 163 -0.28 8.85 -10.53
CA ALA A 163 0.59 8.17 -9.58
C ALA A 163 2.09 8.44 -9.87
N LEU A 164 2.49 8.42 -11.14
CA LEU A 164 3.86 8.72 -11.55
C LEU A 164 4.25 10.16 -11.28
N VAL A 165 3.37 11.13 -11.54
CA VAL A 165 3.62 12.53 -11.17
C VAL A 165 3.73 12.68 -9.66
N GLY A 166 2.82 12.06 -8.92
CA GLY A 166 2.78 12.14 -7.46
C GLY A 166 3.99 11.49 -6.77
N VAL A 167 4.76 10.62 -7.44
CA VAL A 167 5.95 9.98 -6.83
C VAL A 167 6.99 11.00 -6.38
N ALA A 168 6.98 12.20 -6.98
CA ALA A 168 7.84 13.32 -6.59
C ALA A 168 7.65 13.73 -5.11
N ILE A 169 6.52 13.40 -4.48
CA ILE A 169 6.31 13.67 -3.05
C ILE A 169 7.22 12.83 -2.15
N LEU A 170 7.64 11.65 -2.58
CA LEU A 170 8.45 10.74 -1.76
C LEU A 170 9.83 11.31 -1.39
N PRO A 171 10.64 11.85 -2.33
CA PRO A 171 11.89 12.51 -1.96
C PRO A 171 11.64 13.75 -1.11
N ILE A 172 10.58 14.53 -1.37
CA ILE A 172 10.21 15.68 -0.54
C ILE A 172 9.96 15.24 0.89
N ILE A 173 9.17 14.17 1.11
CA ILE A 173 8.99 13.58 2.43
C ILE A 173 10.36 13.19 2.98
N LYS A 174 11.09 12.26 2.35
CA LYS A 174 12.35 11.70 2.89
C LYS A 174 13.33 12.79 3.33
N PHE A 175 13.60 13.77 2.47
CA PHE A 175 14.61 14.81 2.69
C PHE A 175 14.07 16.07 3.38
N SER A 176 12.77 16.17 3.67
CA SER A 176 12.19 17.35 4.36
C SER A 176 12.87 17.70 5.68
N VAL A 177 13.42 16.73 6.40
CA VAL A 177 14.16 16.93 7.66
C VAL A 177 15.58 17.46 7.45
N ASP A 178 16.14 17.25 6.26
CA ASP A 178 17.48 17.72 5.89
C ASP A 178 17.39 19.12 5.25
N TRP A 179 16.29 19.40 4.54
CA TRP A 179 16.07 20.65 3.81
C TRP A 179 15.43 21.76 4.66
N TRP A 180 14.63 21.42 5.67
CA TRP A 180 13.92 22.38 6.50
C TRP A 180 13.98 22.06 7.99
N ASN A 181 13.77 23.10 8.80
CA ASN A 181 13.51 22.93 10.23
C ASN A 181 12.13 22.31 10.42
N THR A 182 12.10 21.08 10.94
CA THR A 182 10.88 20.35 11.25
C THR A 182 10.92 19.87 12.70
N LEU A 183 9.77 19.48 13.26
CA LEU A 183 9.75 18.83 14.58
C LEU A 183 10.44 17.45 14.55
N HIS A 184 10.64 16.91 13.35
CA HIS A 184 11.18 15.58 13.13
C HIS A 184 12.71 15.61 13.12
N GLN A 185 13.31 14.68 13.85
CA GLN A 185 14.75 14.49 13.82
C GLN A 185 15.17 13.79 12.51
N PRO A 186 16.38 14.07 11.98
CA PRO A 186 16.93 13.33 10.86
C PRO A 186 16.98 11.83 11.14
N SER A 187 16.46 11.03 10.22
CA SER A 187 16.50 9.57 10.30
C SER A 187 17.74 9.05 9.58
N THR A 188 18.71 8.53 10.34
CA THR A 188 19.89 7.84 9.80
C THR A 188 19.59 6.35 9.60
N GLY A 189 19.53 5.93 8.33
CA GLY A 189 19.40 4.52 7.94
C GLY A 189 18.29 3.77 8.71
N LEU A 190 18.59 2.58 9.20
CA LEU A 190 17.67 1.74 9.97
C LEU A 190 17.68 2.06 11.47
N THR A 191 17.66 3.36 11.82
CA THR A 191 17.59 3.90 13.20
C THR A 191 18.86 3.76 14.04
N SER A 192 20.02 4.01 13.43
CA SER A 192 21.32 3.91 14.12
C SER A 192 21.50 4.86 15.32
N THR A 193 20.65 5.87 15.43
CA THR A 193 20.58 6.82 16.55
C THR A 193 19.72 6.35 17.72
N ILE A 194 18.89 5.31 17.55
CA ILE A 194 18.02 4.75 18.59
C ILE A 194 18.78 3.65 19.35
N ASP A 195 18.69 3.63 20.68
CA ASP A 195 19.33 2.60 21.50
C ASP A 195 18.94 1.17 21.04
N PRO A 196 19.88 0.20 21.00
CA PRO A 196 19.60 -1.17 20.57
C PRO A 196 18.39 -1.82 21.26
N SER A 197 18.16 -1.53 22.55
CA SER A 197 17.04 -2.05 23.33
C SER A 197 15.66 -1.61 22.78
N MET A 198 15.59 -0.42 22.17
CA MET A 198 14.39 0.08 21.51
C MET A 198 14.40 -0.23 20.01
N ARG A 199 15.58 -0.29 19.37
CA ARG A 199 15.74 -0.55 17.94
C ARG A 199 15.28 -1.94 17.54
N ILE A 200 15.63 -2.98 18.30
CA ILE A 200 15.29 -4.37 17.94
C ILE A 200 13.76 -4.55 17.87
N PRO A 201 12.96 -4.18 18.90
CA PRO A 201 11.51 -4.26 18.81
C PRO A 201 10.95 -3.47 17.62
N LEU A 202 11.54 -2.31 17.30
CA LEU A 202 11.13 -1.50 16.17
C LEU A 202 11.35 -2.19 14.82
N LEU A 203 12.50 -2.82 14.61
CA LEU A 203 12.79 -3.56 13.38
C LEU A 203 11.90 -4.81 13.24
N ILE A 204 11.61 -5.50 14.35
CA ILE A 204 10.67 -6.64 14.37
C ILE A 204 9.26 -6.17 14.00
N MET A 205 8.79 -5.07 14.58
CA MET A 205 7.50 -4.47 14.23
C MET A 205 7.46 -4.02 12.77
N ALA A 206 8.52 -3.36 12.29
CA ALA A 206 8.64 -2.94 10.89
C ALA A 206 8.57 -4.13 9.92
N LEU A 207 9.24 -5.25 10.25
CA LEU A 207 9.17 -6.48 9.47
C LEU A 207 7.74 -7.06 9.49
N GLY A 208 7.11 -7.18 10.66
CA GLY A 208 5.75 -7.69 10.80
C GLY A 208 4.73 -6.87 10.01
N PHE A 209 4.82 -5.54 10.09
CA PHE A 209 4.00 -4.60 9.32
C PHE A 209 4.25 -4.74 7.81
N THR A 210 5.50 -4.93 7.38
CA THR A 210 5.84 -5.12 5.97
C THR A 210 5.27 -6.43 5.42
N LEU A 211 5.38 -7.53 6.16
CA LEU A 211 4.76 -8.80 5.80
C LEU A 211 3.23 -8.68 5.76
N LEU A 212 2.63 -7.96 6.71
CA LEU A 212 1.20 -7.67 6.72
C LEU A 212 0.78 -6.89 5.47
N PHE A 213 1.53 -5.85 5.09
CA PHE A 213 1.30 -5.11 3.84
C PHE A 213 1.28 -6.04 2.63
N PHE A 214 2.30 -6.88 2.47
CA PHE A 214 2.38 -7.80 1.31
C PHE A 214 1.29 -8.88 1.35
N ALA A 215 0.91 -9.38 2.52
CA ALA A 215 -0.21 -10.31 2.66
C ALA A 215 -1.53 -9.67 2.20
N MET A 216 -1.83 -8.46 2.69
CA MET A 216 -3.03 -7.70 2.31
C MET A 216 -3.01 -7.34 0.82
N HIS A 217 -1.87 -6.88 0.30
CA HIS A 217 -1.71 -6.50 -1.10
C HIS A 217 -1.91 -7.71 -2.02
N MET A 218 -1.26 -8.83 -1.72
CA MET A 218 -1.42 -10.07 -2.47
C MET A 218 -2.87 -10.57 -2.43
N LYS A 219 -3.53 -10.53 -1.27
CA LYS A 219 -4.95 -10.89 -1.15
C LYS A 219 -5.85 -9.95 -1.97
N ALA A 220 -5.60 -8.64 -1.91
CA ALA A 220 -6.34 -7.64 -2.66
C ALA A 220 -6.16 -7.81 -4.18
N MET A 221 -4.94 -8.08 -4.65
CA MET A 221 -4.66 -8.39 -6.06
C MET A 221 -5.42 -9.65 -6.51
N ARG A 222 -5.41 -10.73 -5.71
CA ARG A 222 -6.19 -11.95 -6.01
C ARG A 222 -7.68 -11.64 -6.15
N ASN A 223 -8.23 -10.86 -5.21
CA ASN A 223 -9.64 -10.46 -5.24
C ASN A 223 -9.95 -9.63 -6.49
N GLU A 224 -9.06 -8.73 -6.91
CA GLU A 224 -9.23 -7.93 -8.13
C GLU A 224 -9.16 -8.78 -9.41
N VAL A 225 -8.25 -9.75 -9.49
CA VAL A 225 -8.20 -10.70 -10.62
C VAL A 225 -9.51 -11.49 -10.72
N LEU A 226 -10.02 -11.97 -9.59
CA LEU A 226 -11.31 -12.68 -9.54
C LEU A 226 -12.47 -11.76 -9.94
N ARG A 227 -12.47 -10.51 -9.48
CA ARG A 227 -13.49 -9.50 -9.84
C ARG A 227 -13.52 -9.25 -11.35
N ARG A 228 -12.37 -9.09 -11.99
CA ARG A 228 -12.26 -8.94 -13.45
C ARG A 228 -12.78 -10.17 -14.19
N ARG A 229 -12.44 -11.37 -13.71
CA ARG A 229 -12.94 -12.63 -14.29
C ARG A 229 -14.46 -12.76 -14.19
N VAL A 230 -15.05 -12.43 -13.05
CA VAL A 230 -16.50 -12.43 -12.87
C VAL A 230 -17.17 -11.41 -13.80
N LYS A 231 -16.62 -10.19 -13.93
CA LYS A 231 -17.15 -9.17 -14.86
C LYS A 231 -17.13 -9.66 -16.31
N ALA A 232 -16.02 -10.25 -16.76
CA ALA A 232 -15.90 -10.80 -18.11
C ALA A 232 -16.90 -11.93 -18.39
N LEU A 233 -17.07 -12.87 -17.44
CA LEU A 233 -18.03 -13.96 -17.58
C LEU A 233 -19.48 -13.45 -17.66
N ARG A 234 -19.85 -12.45 -16.85
CA ARG A 234 -21.19 -11.83 -16.90
C ARG A 234 -21.47 -11.19 -18.26
N LEU A 235 -20.51 -10.46 -18.82
CA LEU A 235 -20.64 -9.86 -20.16
C LEU A 235 -20.82 -10.93 -21.24
N SER A 236 -20.08 -12.04 -21.15
CA SER A 236 -20.22 -13.15 -22.11
C SER A 236 -21.58 -13.87 -22.00
N ASP A 237 -22.14 -13.98 -20.80
CA ASP A 237 -23.47 -14.59 -20.59
C ASP A 237 -24.57 -13.69 -21.16
N ILE A 238 -24.49 -12.37 -20.95
CA ILE A 238 -25.42 -11.40 -21.55
C ILE A 238 -25.39 -11.49 -23.08
N ALA A 239 -24.20 -11.43 -23.68
CA ALA A 239 -24.06 -11.55 -25.14
C ALA A 239 -24.62 -12.87 -25.70
N ARG A 240 -24.48 -13.98 -24.97
CA ARG A 240 -25.04 -15.28 -25.35
C ARG A 240 -26.57 -15.32 -25.26
N ARG A 241 -27.16 -14.61 -24.29
CA ARG A 241 -28.62 -14.49 -24.15
C ARG A 241 -29.21 -13.64 -25.26
N ASP A 242 -28.61 -12.49 -25.55
CA ASP A 242 -29.04 -11.59 -26.62
C ASP A 242 -28.95 -12.26 -28.01
N GLY A 243 -27.92 -13.08 -28.23
CA GLY A 243 -27.76 -13.89 -29.44
C GLY A 243 -28.75 -15.06 -29.56
N ARG A 244 -29.36 -15.52 -28.47
CA ARG A 244 -30.44 -16.54 -28.49
C ARG A 244 -31.79 -15.92 -28.79
N THR A 245 -32.04 -14.70 -28.33
CA THR A 245 -33.31 -13.97 -28.59
C THR A 245 -33.43 -13.46 -30.02
N SER A 246 -32.33 -13.37 -30.77
CA SER A 246 -32.31 -12.89 -32.15
C SER A 246 -32.37 -14.00 -33.21
N GLN A 247 -32.43 -15.29 -32.83
CA GLN A 247 -32.68 -16.36 -33.79
C GLN A 247 -34.17 -16.39 -34.17
N PRO A 248 -34.52 -16.27 -35.46
CA PRO A 248 -35.90 -16.37 -35.90
C PRO A 248 -36.44 -17.77 -35.60
N THR A 249 -37.63 -17.84 -34.98
CA THR A 249 -38.37 -19.09 -34.82
C THR A 249 -38.48 -19.76 -36.20
N PRO A 250 -38.13 -21.06 -36.34
CA PRO A 250 -38.37 -21.75 -37.60
C PRO A 250 -39.86 -21.64 -37.91
N ALA A 251 -40.20 -21.07 -39.07
CA ALA A 251 -41.58 -21.02 -39.51
C ALA A 251 -42.10 -22.47 -39.53
N ALA A 252 -43.08 -22.76 -38.68
CA ALA A 252 -43.79 -24.02 -38.72
C ALA A 252 -44.46 -24.12 -40.10
N GLY A 253 -43.99 -25.08 -40.90
CA GLY A 253 -44.56 -25.41 -42.20
C GLY A 253 -45.90 -26.12 -42.08
#